data_AF-A0A351J482-F1
#
_entry.id   AF-A0A351J482-F1
#
_cell.length_a   1.000
_cell.length_b   1.000
_cell.length_c   1.000
_cell.angle_alpha   90.00
_cell.angle_beta   90.00
_cell.angle_gamma   90.00
#
_symmetry.space_group_name_H-M   'P 1'
#
loop_
_entity.id
_entity.type
_entity.pdbx_description
1 polymer ?
#
loop_
_entity_poly.entity_id
_entity_poly.type
_entity_poly.pdbx_seq_one_letter_code
_entity_poly.pdbx_strand_id
1 'polypeptide(L)' 'MLEWTIHRATAEHNGMLIKILRAKDTYDLGVHRREGLIKFIGDIPTLEAAQQKAEEVMKELEVQNG' A
#
# COMPACT_ATOMS: atom_id res chain seq x y z
N MET A 1 -16.15 4.69 4.48
CA MET A 1 -15.14 3.62 4.50
C MET A 1 -14.67 3.46 3.08
N LEU A 2 -13.39 3.76 2.81
CA LEU A 2 -12.79 3.60 1.49
C LEU A 2 -12.11 2.24 1.43
N GLU A 3 -11.84 1.77 0.22
CA GLU A 3 -11.18 0.50 -0.01
C GLU A 3 -10.16 0.67 -1.12
N TRP A 4 -8.96 0.15 -0.91
CA TRP A 4 -7.90 0.18 -1.91
C TRP A 4 -7.39 -1.23 -2.17
N THR A 5 -7.43 -1.66 -3.43
CA THR A 5 -7.03 -3.02 -3.82
C THR A 5 -5.86 -2.95 -4.81
N ILE A 6 -4.83 -3.76 -4.56
CA ILE A 6 -3.64 -3.88 -5.42
C ILE A 6 -3.28 -5.35 -5.61
N HIS A 7 -2.68 -5.68 -6.76
CA HIS A 7 -2.06 -6.99 -6.97
C HIS A 7 -0.86 -7.18 -6.04
N ARG A 8 -0.83 -8.33 -5.36
CA ARG A 8 0.25 -8.72 -4.45
C ARG A 8 1.61 -8.72 -5.15
N ALA A 9 1.69 -9.25 -6.36
CA ALA A 9 2.94 -9.31 -7.12
C ALA A 9 3.50 -7.90 -7.37
N THR A 10 2.65 -6.95 -7.74
CA THR A 10 3.03 -5.53 -7.91
C THR A 10 3.49 -4.92 -6.59
N ALA A 11 2.74 -5.16 -5.50
CA ALA A 11 3.09 -4.63 -4.18
C ALA A 11 4.41 -5.21 -3.63
N GLU A 12 4.70 -6.49 -3.90
CA GLU A 12 5.94 -7.15 -3.52
C GLU A 12 7.13 -6.68 -4.37
N HIS A 13 6.96 -6.62 -5.70
CA HIS A 13 7.99 -6.18 -6.63
C HIS A 13 8.48 -4.76 -6.31
N ASN A 14 7.54 -3.87 -5.97
CA ASN A 14 7.84 -2.47 -5.66
C ASN A 14 8.23 -2.24 -4.19
N GLY A 15 8.45 -3.29 -3.38
CA GLY A 15 8.71 -3.15 -1.93
C GLY A 15 7.59 -2.45 -1.13
N MET A 16 6.47 -2.16 -1.78
CA MET A 16 5.33 -1.39 -1.31
C MET A 16 4.59 -2.17 -0.21
N LEU A 17 4.51 -3.50 -0.35
CA LEU A 17 3.85 -4.37 0.61
C LEU A 17 4.47 -4.26 2.01
N ILE A 18 5.80 -4.31 2.12
CA ILE A 18 6.49 -4.19 3.42
C ILE A 18 6.25 -2.80 4.03
N LYS A 19 6.30 -1.75 3.22
CA LYS A 19 6.10 -0.37 3.70
C LYS A 19 4.66 -0.13 4.16
N ILE A 20 3.66 -0.60 3.41
CA ILE A 20 2.25 -0.48 3.82
C ILE A 20 1.96 -1.35 5.05
N LEU A 21 2.51 -2.56 5.14
CA LEU A 21 2.35 -3.40 6.34
C LEU A 21 2.97 -2.77 7.59
N ARG A 22 4.06 -2.03 7.47
CA ARG A 22 4.63 -1.24 8.59
C ARG A 22 3.75 -0.04 8.94
N ALA A 23 3.15 0.58 7.94
CA ALA A 23 2.25 1.70 8.11
C ALA A 23 0.89 1.26 8.69
N LYS A 24 0.51 -0.02 8.53
CA LYS A 24 -0.74 -0.61 8.99
C LYS A 24 -1.10 -0.22 10.42
N ASP A 25 -0.16 -0.38 11.35
CA ASP A 25 -0.44 -0.15 12.77
C ASP A 25 -0.43 1.35 13.13
N THR A 26 0.32 2.17 12.39
CA THR A 26 0.31 3.64 12.50
C THR A 26 -1.04 4.23 12.07
N TYR A 27 -1.71 3.56 11.13
CA TYR A 27 -2.88 4.04 10.44
C TYR A 27 -4.14 3.21 10.75
N ASP A 28 -4.09 2.24 11.66
CA ASP A 28 -5.22 1.34 11.95
C ASP A 28 -5.87 0.72 10.68
N LEU A 29 -5.04 0.30 9.73
CA LEU A 29 -5.50 -0.25 8.45
C LEU A 29 -5.87 -1.73 8.59
N GLY A 30 -7.08 -2.09 8.16
CA GLY A 30 -7.46 -3.46 7.89
C GLY A 30 -6.80 -3.97 6.60
N VAL A 31 -6.16 -5.13 6.64
CA VAL A 31 -5.51 -5.75 5.47
C VAL A 31 -6.13 -7.11 5.19
N HIS A 32 -6.74 -7.27 4.02
CA HIS A 32 -7.33 -8.52 3.56
C HIS A 32 -6.57 -9.06 2.35
N ARG A 33 -6.26 -10.36 2.35
CA ARG A 33 -5.56 -11.04 1.26
C ARG A 33 -6.51 -12.05 0.64
N ARG A 34 -6.69 -11.99 -0.68
CA ARG A 34 -7.49 -12.97 -1.43
C ARG A 34 -6.97 -13.11 -2.85
N GLU A 35 -6.73 -14.34 -3.30
CA GLU A 35 -6.45 -14.66 -4.72
C GLU A 35 -5.38 -13.77 -5.38
N GLY A 36 -4.27 -13.51 -4.67
CA GLY A 36 -3.18 -12.68 -5.19
C GLY A 36 -3.45 -11.17 -5.18
N LEU A 37 -4.57 -10.73 -4.61
CA LEU A 37 -4.89 -9.34 -4.31
C LEU A 37 -4.70 -9.03 -2.83
N ILE A 38 -4.38 -7.78 -2.56
CA ILE A 38 -4.30 -7.20 -1.22
C ILE A 38 -5.24 -6.02 -1.18
N LYS A 39 -6.16 -6.03 -0.21
CA LYS A 39 -7.15 -5.00 0.02
C LYS A 39 -6.87 -4.31 1.35
N PHE A 40 -6.73 -2.99 1.31
CA PHE A 40 -6.58 -2.11 2.47
C PHE A 40 -7.91 -1.43 2.76
N ILE A 41 -8.32 -1.41 4.02
CA ILE A 41 -9.58 -0.87 4.51
C ILE A 41 -9.27 0.03 5.70
N GLY A 42 -9.83 1.25 5.71
CA GLY A 42 -9.63 2.23 6.76
C GLY A 42 -10.61 3.39 6.61
N ASP A 43 -10.49 4.37 7.49
CA ASP A 43 -11.12 5.67 7.30
C ASP A 43 -10.44 6.47 6.17
N ILE A 44 -11.14 7.49 5.66
CA ILE A 44 -10.76 8.22 4.45
C ILE A 44 -9.36 8.86 4.57
N PRO A 45 -9.05 9.64 5.63
CA PRO A 45 -7.76 10.34 5.74
C PRO A 45 -6.57 9.37 5.74
N THR A 46 -6.78 8.23 6.37
CA THR A 46 -5.81 7.17 6.57
C THR A 46 -5.49 6.43 5.28
N LEU A 47 -6.51 6.10 4.49
CA LEU A 47 -6.29 5.45 3.20
C LEU A 47 -5.65 6.38 2.19
N GLU A 48 -6.01 7.67 2.18
CA GLU A 48 -5.34 8.67 1.33
C GLU A 48 -3.87 8.84 1.71
N ALA A 49 -3.56 8.91 3.02
CA ALA A 49 -2.17 8.97 3.49
C ALA A 49 -1.37 7.72 3.11
N ALA A 50 -1.97 6.53 3.24
CA ALA A 50 -1.34 5.28 2.86
C ALA A 50 -1.11 5.18 1.35
N GLN A 51 -2.06 5.66 0.53
CA GLN A 51 -1.92 5.73 -0.93
C GLN A 51 -0.81 6.71 -1.33
N GLN A 52 -0.82 7.95 -0.82
CA GLN A 52 0.23 8.94 -1.09
C GLN A 52 1.61 8.42 -0.72
N LYS A 53 1.77 7.82 0.48
CA LYS A 53 3.04 7.24 0.89
C LYS A 53 3.49 6.13 -0.05
N ALA A 54 2.55 5.33 -0.54
CA ALA A 54 2.86 4.24 -1.45
C ALA A 54 3.22 4.74 -2.86
N GLU A 55 2.62 5.84 -3.33
CA GLU A 55 3.01 6.53 -4.58
C GLU A 55 4.39 7.17 -4.49
N GLU A 56 4.72 7.85 -3.39
CA GLU A 56 6.06 8.40 -3.15
C GLU A 56 7.13 7.32 -3.27
N VAL A 57 6.87 6.16 -2.66
CA VAL A 57 7.75 4.99 -2.71
C VAL A 57 7.95 4.48 -4.12
N MET A 58 6.89 4.44 -4.94
CA MET A 58 7.01 4.00 -6.33
C MET A 58 7.88 4.97 -7.14
N LYS A 59 7.68 6.29 -6.97
CA LYS A 59 8.51 7.31 -7.62
C LYS A 59 9.98 7.22 -7.21
N GLU A 60 10.27 6.98 -5.93
CA GLU A 60 11.64 6.80 -5.44
C GLU A 60 12.35 5.59 -6.10
N LEU A 61 11.62 4.50 -6.33
CA LEU A 61 12.17 3.29 -6.95
C LEU A 61 12.37 3.44 -8.47
N GLU A 62 11.50 4.18 -9.15
CA GLU A 62 11.67 4.50 -10.57
C GLU A 62 12.95 5.32 -10.82
N VAL A 63 13.28 6.26 -9.92
CA VAL A 63 14.50 7.09 -10.01
C VAL A 63 15.78 6.28 -9.77
N GLN A 64 15.74 5.21 -8.98
CA GLN A 64 16.92 4.38 -8.69
C GLN A 64 17.25 3.36 -9.79
N ASN A 65 16.31 3.07 -10.69
CA ASN A 65 16.47 2.12 -11.79
C ASN A 65 16.66 2.80 -13.16
N GLY A 66 16.78 4.13 -13.20
CA GLY A 66 17.00 4.96 -14.39
C GLY A 66 18.43 5.44 -14.54
#